data_AF-A0A963RNA9-F1
#
_entry.id   AF-A0A963RNA9-F1
#
_cell.length_a   1.000
_cell.length_b   1.000
_cell.length_c   1.000
_cell.angle_alpha   90.00
_cell.angle_beta   90.00
_cell.angle_gamma   90.00
#
_symmetry.space_group_name_H-M   'P 1'
#
loop_
_entity.id
_entity.type
_entity.pdbx_description
1 polymer ?
#
loop_
_entity_poly.entity_id
_entity_poly.type
_entity_poly.pdbx_seq_one_letter_code
_entity_poly.pdbx_strand_id
1 'polypeptide(L)'
;GLVFERDASYFGRAFRQTLEPRLKYVYTPYRDQSLIPNYDTGVYDFNFATIWSENAFAGHDRIVDNNLVTFGLTSRLLDPETGAEAVRLGIAQRYRFSGQQVTLPGGTPAAKGLSDIMLGASINWDQHWGFDSVIQYDPDKHQSTRTTLGARYSPGDYRTLALAYRRERDLGTRQVDLGWQWPLGGAPSSRVDGGGLGAGRWYSVGRLNYDLAGSKLVDAVLGLEYDAGCWVGRVVFSKLQTSTGSANKSIMFQLEFVGFSRVGNNPLRTLRNNIPNYRLLREEVVSPSRFTQYD
;
A
#
# COMPACT_ATOMS: atom_id res chain seq x y z
N GLY A 1 -9.87 -21.44 12.74
CA GLY A 1 -10.00 -21.91 11.35
C GLY A 1 -9.21 -23.19 11.20
N LEU A 2 -9.38 -23.91 10.10
CA LEU A 2 -8.53 -25.08 9.80
C LEU A 2 -7.22 -24.59 9.18
N VAL A 3 -6.11 -25.20 9.60
CA VAL A 3 -4.77 -24.96 9.06
C VAL A 3 -4.15 -26.33 8.81
N PHE A 4 -3.81 -26.60 7.56
CA PHE A 4 -3.07 -27.80 7.17
C PHE A 4 -1.65 -27.39 6.86
N GLU A 5 -0.68 -28.17 7.33
CA GLU A 5 0.73 -27.87 7.13
C GLU A 5 1.47 -29.08 6.56
N ARG A 6 2.47 -28.81 5.74
CA ARG A 6 3.40 -29.83 5.25
C ARG A 6 4.78 -29.23 4.98
N ASP A 7 5.80 -30.05 5.07
CA ASP A 7 7.11 -29.71 4.53
C ASP A 7 7.06 -29.72 3.00
N ALA A 8 7.71 -28.75 2.38
CA ALA A 8 7.80 -28.61 0.94
C ALA A 8 9.20 -28.12 0.53
N SER A 9 9.63 -28.49 -0.67
CA SER A 9 10.86 -27.98 -1.27
C SER A 9 10.55 -27.47 -2.66
N TYR A 10 10.92 -26.22 -2.92
CA TYR A 10 10.69 -25.53 -4.19
C TYR A 10 11.97 -24.80 -4.60
N PHE A 11 12.41 -24.99 -5.84
CA PHE A 11 13.61 -24.36 -6.40
C PHE A 11 14.86 -24.48 -5.50
N GLY A 12 15.03 -25.63 -4.82
CA GLY A 12 16.17 -25.89 -3.95
C GLY A 12 16.09 -25.26 -2.54
N ARG A 13 14.99 -24.59 -2.19
CA ARG A 13 14.75 -24.04 -0.84
C ARG A 13 13.66 -24.82 -0.11
N ALA A 14 13.88 -25.10 1.17
CA ALA A 14 12.90 -25.74 2.04
C ALA A 14 11.89 -24.73 2.59
N PHE A 15 10.64 -25.14 2.72
CA PHE A 15 9.54 -24.33 3.23
C PHE A 15 8.58 -25.17 4.08
N ARG A 16 7.95 -24.52 5.06
CA ARG A 16 6.70 -24.99 5.66
C ARG A 16 5.55 -24.42 4.82
N GLN A 17 4.86 -25.26 4.07
CA GLN A 17 3.67 -24.85 3.33
C GLN A 17 2.43 -24.97 4.20
N THR A 18 1.63 -23.90 4.30
CA THR A 18 0.30 -23.95 4.91
C THR A 18 -0.79 -23.93 3.84
N LEU A 19 -1.93 -24.55 4.15
CA LEU A 19 -3.16 -24.48 3.40
C LEU A 19 -4.31 -24.20 4.38
N GLU A 20 -4.95 -23.05 4.20
CA GLU A 20 -5.91 -22.49 5.15
C GLU A 20 -7.25 -22.25 4.46
N PRO A 21 -8.12 -23.26 4.41
CA PRO A 21 -9.49 -23.07 3.97
C PRO A 21 -10.27 -22.27 5.01
N ARG A 22 -11.04 -21.30 4.56
CA ARG A 22 -11.88 -20.46 5.42
C ARG A 22 -13.28 -20.35 4.84
N LEU A 23 -14.25 -20.52 5.73
CA LEU A 23 -15.68 -20.33 5.48
C LEU A 23 -16.21 -19.34 6.52
N LYS A 24 -16.95 -18.32 6.08
CA LYS A 24 -17.54 -17.32 6.97
C LYS A 24 -18.95 -17.00 6.51
N TYR A 25 -19.93 -17.34 7.34
CA TYR A 25 -21.32 -16.92 7.14
C TYR A 25 -21.58 -15.61 7.88
N VAL A 26 -22.31 -14.69 7.25
CA VAL A 26 -22.72 -13.42 7.84
C VAL A 26 -24.19 -13.19 7.54
N TYR A 27 -24.94 -12.91 8.61
CA TYR A 27 -26.34 -12.54 8.53
C TYR A 27 -26.60 -11.23 9.27
N THR A 28 -27.14 -10.26 8.56
CA THR A 28 -27.58 -8.97 9.07
C THR A 28 -28.95 -8.67 8.45
N PRO A 29 -30.02 -8.54 9.25
CA PRO A 29 -31.35 -8.29 8.72
C PRO A 29 -31.44 -6.92 8.05
N TYR A 30 -32.28 -6.83 7.02
CA TYR A 30 -32.57 -5.55 6.38
C TYR A 30 -33.25 -4.58 7.34
N ARG A 31 -32.76 -3.34 7.32
CA ARG A 31 -33.39 -2.17 7.94
C ARG A 31 -33.26 -1.01 6.97
N ASP A 32 -34.39 -0.35 6.71
CA ASP A 32 -34.40 0.89 5.93
C ASP A 32 -33.66 1.97 6.72
N GLN A 33 -32.56 2.44 6.15
CA GLN A 33 -31.72 3.48 6.71
C GLN A 33 -31.78 4.75 5.85
N SER A 34 -32.58 4.82 4.79
CA SER A 34 -32.57 5.89 3.78
C SER A 34 -32.70 7.31 4.36
N LEU A 35 -33.39 7.46 5.50
CA LEU A 35 -33.58 8.72 6.21
C LEU A 35 -32.42 9.13 7.13
N ILE A 36 -31.45 8.23 7.37
CA ILE A 36 -30.26 8.51 8.16
C ILE A 36 -29.22 9.18 7.25
N PRO A 37 -28.73 10.38 7.57
CA PRO A 37 -27.66 11.03 6.82
C PRO A 37 -26.37 10.21 6.89
N ASN A 38 -25.53 10.32 5.84
CA ASN A 38 -24.19 9.72 5.85
C ASN A 38 -23.16 10.79 6.23
N TYR A 39 -22.49 10.63 7.37
CA TYR A 39 -21.45 11.53 7.86
C TYR A 39 -20.06 10.97 7.63
N ASP A 40 -19.84 9.72 8.06
CA ASP A 40 -18.49 9.13 8.12
C ASP A 40 -18.36 7.81 7.36
N THR A 41 -19.46 7.33 6.76
CA THR A 41 -19.49 5.98 6.22
C THR A 41 -19.08 5.92 4.75
N GLY A 42 -18.11 5.06 4.46
CA GLY A 42 -17.52 4.87 3.13
C GLY A 42 -17.31 3.41 2.78
N VAL A 43 -17.12 3.07 1.50
CA VAL A 43 -16.82 1.69 1.08
C VAL A 43 -15.38 1.36 1.46
N TYR A 44 -15.13 0.18 2.03
CA TYR A 44 -13.76 -0.28 2.23
C TYR A 44 -13.00 -0.39 0.91
N ASP A 45 -11.74 0.04 0.94
CA ASP A 45 -10.81 -0.26 -0.14
C ASP A 45 -10.66 -1.77 -0.34
N PHE A 46 -10.57 -2.17 -1.60
CA PHE A 46 -10.55 -3.57 -1.98
C PHE A 46 -9.16 -4.19 -1.70
N ASN A 47 -9.08 -5.09 -0.72
CA ASN A 47 -7.87 -5.81 -0.39
C ASN A 47 -8.19 -7.20 0.21
N PHE A 48 -7.17 -8.04 0.32
CA PHE A 48 -7.36 -9.45 0.72
C PHE A 48 -7.88 -9.62 2.15
N ALA A 49 -7.74 -8.61 3.02
CA ALA A 49 -8.33 -8.64 4.35
C ALA A 49 -9.83 -8.28 4.32
N THR A 50 -10.22 -7.31 3.49
CA THR A 50 -11.59 -6.78 3.47
C THR A 50 -12.62 -7.73 2.88
N ILE A 51 -12.21 -8.76 2.11
CA ILE A 51 -13.14 -9.82 1.67
C ILE A 51 -13.71 -10.65 2.81
N TRP A 52 -13.05 -10.67 3.97
CA TRP A 52 -13.55 -11.36 5.17
C TRP A 52 -14.32 -10.44 6.11
N SER A 53 -14.47 -9.16 5.76
CA SER A 53 -15.24 -8.18 6.53
C SER A 53 -16.72 -8.55 6.57
N GLU A 54 -17.35 -8.25 7.70
CA GLU A 54 -18.80 -8.43 7.90
C GLU A 54 -19.56 -7.25 7.32
N ASN A 55 -19.02 -6.04 7.40
CA ASN A 55 -19.60 -4.87 6.78
C ASN A 55 -18.81 -4.48 5.53
N ALA A 56 -19.52 -4.13 4.45
CA ALA A 56 -18.91 -3.57 3.25
C ALA A 56 -18.50 -2.09 3.44
N PHE A 57 -19.06 -1.45 4.46
CA PHE A 57 -18.81 -0.06 4.78
C PHE A 57 -17.92 0.09 6.02
N ALA A 58 -16.99 1.04 5.96
CA ALA A 58 -16.30 1.60 7.11
C ALA A 58 -17.18 2.68 7.74
N GLY A 59 -17.23 2.78 9.07
CA GLY A 59 -18.13 3.70 9.79
C GLY A 59 -19.37 3.00 10.34
N HIS A 60 -20.30 3.78 10.90
CA HIS A 60 -21.47 3.25 11.62
C HIS A 60 -22.82 3.75 11.08
N ASP A 61 -22.84 4.68 10.14
CA ASP A 61 -24.08 5.26 9.59
C ASP A 61 -24.79 4.32 8.61
N ARG A 62 -24.03 3.44 7.94
CA ARG A 62 -24.58 2.37 7.08
C ARG A 62 -24.12 1.00 7.54
N ILE A 63 -25.08 0.17 7.91
CA ILE A 63 -24.87 -1.25 8.15
C ILE A 63 -25.51 -2.03 7.02
N VAL A 64 -24.69 -2.78 6.29
CA VAL A 64 -25.14 -3.56 5.15
C VAL A 64 -26.02 -4.73 5.59
N ASP A 65 -27.13 -4.96 4.88
CA ASP A 65 -27.92 -6.18 5.03
C ASP A 65 -27.21 -7.33 4.33
N ASN A 66 -26.94 -8.38 5.10
CA ASN A 66 -26.19 -9.54 4.65
C ASN A 66 -27.01 -10.78 4.85
N ASN A 67 -26.99 -11.64 3.84
CA ASN A 67 -27.25 -13.05 4.03
C ASN A 67 -26.34 -13.77 3.04
N LEU A 68 -25.11 -14.03 3.48
CA LEU A 68 -24.05 -14.49 2.59
C LEU A 68 -23.08 -15.43 3.27
N VAL A 69 -22.41 -16.23 2.45
CA VAL A 69 -21.26 -17.01 2.85
C VAL A 69 -20.06 -16.60 2.01
N THR A 70 -18.94 -16.31 2.67
CA THR A 70 -17.63 -16.13 2.04
C THR A 70 -16.85 -17.42 2.21
N PHE A 71 -16.33 -17.95 1.12
CA PHE A 71 -15.44 -19.09 1.13
C PHE A 71 -14.15 -18.74 0.40
N GLY A 72 -13.06 -19.34 0.84
CA GLY A 72 -11.77 -19.05 0.26
C GLY A 72 -10.70 -19.97 0.79
N LEU A 73 -9.56 -19.91 0.13
CA LEU A 73 -8.40 -20.74 0.38
C LEU A 73 -7.17 -19.84 0.33
N THR A 74 -6.36 -19.90 1.38
CA THR A 74 -5.06 -19.25 1.40
C THR A 74 -3.97 -20.30 1.52
N SER A 75 -2.90 -20.18 0.75
CA SER A 75 -1.69 -20.99 0.93
C SER A 75 -0.50 -20.09 1.15
N ARG A 76 0.37 -20.47 2.08
CA ARG A 76 1.60 -19.74 2.40
C ARG A 76 2.80 -20.65 2.27
N LEU A 77 3.93 -20.08 1.85
CA LEU A 77 5.24 -20.69 1.98
C LEU A 77 6.01 -19.90 3.03
N LEU A 78 6.28 -20.55 4.15
CA LEU A 78 7.00 -19.97 5.28
C LEU A 78 8.42 -20.55 5.31
N ASP A 79 9.39 -19.69 5.57
CA ASP A 79 10.76 -20.09 5.84
C ASP A 79 10.82 -20.88 7.16
N PRO A 80 11.38 -22.09 7.18
CA PRO A 80 11.31 -22.97 8.34
C PRO A 80 12.18 -22.51 9.52
N GLU A 81 13.22 -21.69 9.28
CA GLU A 81 14.12 -21.21 10.31
C GLU A 81 13.64 -19.88 10.91
N THR A 82 13.21 -18.96 10.04
CA THR A 82 12.85 -17.59 10.43
C THR A 82 11.33 -17.37 10.59
N GLY A 83 10.50 -18.26 10.05
CA GLY A 83 9.05 -18.08 9.98
C GLY A 83 8.58 -17.02 8.97
N ALA A 84 9.50 -16.42 8.20
CA ALA A 84 9.16 -15.37 7.24
C ALA A 84 8.28 -15.91 6.09
N GLU A 85 7.21 -15.18 5.75
CA GLU A 85 6.32 -15.50 4.62
C GLU A 85 6.99 -15.13 3.29
N ALA A 86 7.43 -16.14 2.54
CA ALA A 86 8.05 -15.95 1.22
C ALA A 86 7.00 -15.84 0.10
N VAL A 87 5.90 -16.58 0.21
CA VAL A 87 4.79 -16.54 -0.76
C VAL A 87 3.48 -16.65 -0.01
N ARG A 88 2.49 -15.87 -0.44
CA ARG A 88 1.09 -16.03 -0.06
C ARG A 88 0.22 -15.96 -1.29
N LEU A 89 -0.56 -17.02 -1.52
CA LEU A 89 -1.57 -17.09 -2.56
C LEU A 89 -2.93 -17.23 -1.93
N GLY A 90 -3.92 -16.53 -2.46
CA GLY A 90 -5.26 -16.52 -1.91
C GLY A 90 -6.31 -16.43 -2.99
N ILE A 91 -7.37 -17.22 -2.83
CA ILE A 91 -8.58 -17.12 -3.62
C ILE A 91 -9.78 -17.05 -2.68
N ALA A 92 -10.72 -16.17 -2.95
CA ALA A 92 -11.95 -16.07 -2.18
C ALA A 92 -13.11 -15.60 -3.05
N GLN A 93 -14.31 -16.06 -2.71
CA GLN A 93 -15.55 -15.71 -3.38
C GLN A 93 -16.69 -15.67 -2.35
N ARG A 94 -17.71 -14.87 -2.63
CA ARG A 94 -18.92 -14.81 -1.82
C ARG A 94 -20.09 -15.41 -2.58
N TYR A 95 -20.98 -16.06 -1.85
CA TYR A 95 -22.30 -16.41 -2.32
C TYR A 95 -23.34 -15.71 -1.44
N ARG A 96 -24.17 -14.88 -2.05
CA ARG A 96 -25.26 -14.17 -1.40
C ARG A 96 -26.55 -14.96 -1.56
N PHE A 97 -27.17 -15.35 -0.45
CA PHE A 97 -28.47 -16.02 -0.41
C PHE A 97 -29.63 -15.06 -0.69
N SER A 98 -29.48 -13.78 -0.34
CA SER A 98 -30.37 -12.68 -0.72
C SER A 98 -29.58 -11.50 -1.27
N GLY A 99 -30.22 -10.67 -2.11
CA GLY A 99 -29.62 -9.42 -2.55
C GLY A 99 -29.40 -8.47 -1.36
N GLN A 100 -28.36 -7.63 -1.47
CA GLN A 100 -28.07 -6.54 -0.56
C GLN A 100 -28.84 -5.30 -1.02
N GLN A 101 -29.63 -4.72 -0.14
CA GLN A 101 -30.47 -3.55 -0.43
C GLN A 101 -29.89 -2.24 0.12
N VAL A 102 -29.19 -2.28 1.25
CA VAL A 102 -28.57 -1.11 1.88
C VAL A 102 -27.33 -0.71 1.08
N THR A 103 -27.38 0.49 0.53
CA THR A 103 -26.27 1.11 -0.22
C THR A 103 -25.92 2.48 0.35
N LEU A 104 -24.75 2.98 -0.02
CA LEU A 104 -24.46 4.41 0.12
C LEU A 104 -25.33 5.22 -0.86
N PRO A 105 -25.55 6.52 -0.61
CA PRO A 105 -26.24 7.40 -1.56
C PRO A 105 -25.64 7.31 -2.97
N GLY A 106 -26.47 7.00 -3.97
CA GLY A 106 -26.04 6.81 -5.36
C GLY A 106 -25.43 5.43 -5.68
N GLY A 107 -25.33 4.52 -4.71
CA GLY A 107 -24.88 3.15 -4.91
C GLY A 107 -25.96 2.24 -5.49
N THR A 108 -25.53 1.15 -6.13
CA THR A 108 -26.44 0.12 -6.67
C THR A 108 -26.53 -1.09 -5.75
N PRO A 109 -27.74 -1.64 -5.51
CA PRO A 109 -27.92 -2.88 -4.76
C PRO A 109 -27.13 -4.04 -5.39
N ALA A 110 -26.58 -4.93 -4.56
CA ALA A 110 -25.91 -6.13 -5.05
C ALA A 110 -26.93 -7.27 -5.16
N ALA A 111 -26.95 -7.95 -6.31
CA ALA A 111 -27.87 -9.05 -6.55
C ALA A 111 -27.55 -10.30 -5.70
N LYS A 112 -28.55 -11.17 -5.57
CA LYS A 112 -28.39 -12.55 -5.06
C LYS A 112 -27.47 -13.33 -6.02
N GLY A 113 -26.66 -14.26 -5.47
CA GLY A 113 -25.83 -15.17 -6.26
C GLY A 113 -24.35 -15.08 -5.93
N LEU A 114 -23.52 -15.57 -6.84
CA LEU A 114 -22.07 -15.52 -6.72
C LEU A 114 -21.56 -14.08 -6.92
N SER A 115 -20.55 -13.70 -6.15
CA SER A 115 -19.80 -12.46 -6.38
C SER A 115 -18.64 -12.69 -7.35
N ASP A 116 -17.99 -11.59 -7.73
CA ASP A 116 -16.64 -11.59 -8.27
C ASP A 116 -15.71 -12.48 -7.43
N ILE A 117 -14.82 -13.16 -8.13
CA ILE A 117 -13.74 -13.95 -7.56
C ILE A 117 -12.59 -12.99 -7.24
N MET A 118 -12.05 -13.12 -6.04
CA MET A 118 -10.87 -12.41 -5.62
C MET A 118 -9.66 -13.32 -5.66
N LEU A 119 -8.60 -12.86 -6.32
CA LEU A 119 -7.29 -13.50 -6.38
C LEU A 119 -6.25 -12.57 -5.76
N GLY A 120 -5.47 -13.09 -4.83
CA GLY A 120 -4.39 -12.37 -4.17
C GLY A 120 -3.08 -13.15 -4.26
N ALA A 121 -1.98 -12.46 -4.55
CA ALA A 121 -0.63 -13.01 -4.48
C ALA A 121 0.31 -12.00 -3.80
N SER A 122 1.17 -12.49 -2.92
CA SER A 122 2.30 -11.74 -2.36
C SER A 122 3.53 -12.64 -2.42
N ILE A 123 4.64 -12.13 -2.95
CA ILE A 123 5.87 -12.89 -3.18
C ILE A 123 7.04 -12.04 -2.69
N ASN A 124 7.74 -12.54 -1.67
CA ASN A 124 8.98 -12.00 -1.12
C ASN A 124 10.02 -13.14 -1.09
N TRP A 125 10.29 -13.71 -2.26
CA TRP A 125 11.19 -14.87 -2.40
C TRP A 125 12.62 -14.55 -1.95
N ASP A 126 13.06 -13.34 -2.26
CA ASP A 126 14.34 -12.74 -1.91
C ASP A 126 14.08 -11.43 -1.15
N GLN A 127 14.96 -11.06 -0.22
CA GLN A 127 14.74 -9.88 0.65
C GLN A 127 14.74 -8.55 -0.14
N HIS A 128 15.39 -8.54 -1.30
CA HIS A 128 15.49 -7.34 -2.14
C HIS A 128 14.26 -7.17 -3.03
N TRP A 129 13.50 -8.21 -3.33
CA TRP A 129 12.34 -8.15 -4.22
C TRP A 129 11.03 -8.40 -3.47
N GLY A 130 10.02 -7.60 -3.76
CA GLY A 130 8.65 -7.88 -3.33
C GLY A 130 7.69 -7.69 -4.49
N PHE A 131 6.71 -8.58 -4.60
CA PHE A 131 5.65 -8.49 -5.60
C PHE A 131 4.31 -8.73 -4.92
N ASP A 132 3.33 -7.89 -5.22
CA ASP A 132 1.99 -7.97 -4.68
C ASP A 132 0.97 -7.82 -5.81
N SER A 133 -0.07 -8.64 -5.79
CA SER A 133 -1.12 -8.63 -6.80
C SER A 133 -2.47 -8.90 -6.14
N VAL A 134 -3.46 -8.10 -6.53
CA VAL A 134 -4.87 -8.30 -6.17
C VAL A 134 -5.72 -8.09 -7.41
N ILE A 135 -6.50 -9.10 -7.77
CA ILE A 135 -7.37 -9.10 -8.95
C ILE A 135 -8.79 -9.45 -8.49
N GLN A 136 -9.74 -8.62 -8.90
CA GLN A 136 -11.17 -8.88 -8.79
C GLN A 136 -11.70 -9.25 -10.17
N TYR A 137 -12.26 -10.45 -10.31
CA TYR A 137 -12.70 -11.01 -11.57
C TYR A 137 -14.20 -11.30 -11.54
N ASP A 138 -14.95 -10.68 -12.43
CA ASP A 138 -16.38 -10.89 -12.65
C ASP A 138 -16.56 -12.11 -13.57
N PRO A 139 -17.02 -13.26 -13.05
CA PRO A 139 -17.17 -14.49 -13.84
C PRO A 139 -18.29 -14.41 -14.87
N ASP A 140 -19.31 -13.58 -14.65
CA ASP A 140 -20.47 -13.45 -15.55
C ASP A 140 -20.10 -12.65 -16.80
N LYS A 141 -19.22 -11.65 -16.66
CA LYS A 141 -18.74 -10.82 -17.78
C LYS A 141 -17.38 -11.26 -18.33
N HIS A 142 -16.78 -12.32 -17.77
CA HIS A 142 -15.46 -12.81 -18.13
C HIS A 142 -14.36 -11.73 -18.13
N GLN A 143 -14.37 -10.83 -17.13
CA GLN A 143 -13.45 -9.69 -17.11
C GLN A 143 -13.02 -9.29 -15.70
N SER A 144 -11.82 -8.71 -15.59
CA SER A 144 -11.36 -8.10 -14.34
C SER A 144 -12.00 -6.71 -14.15
N THR A 145 -12.64 -6.50 -13.00
CA THR A 145 -13.25 -5.23 -12.57
C THR A 145 -12.20 -4.34 -11.90
N ARG A 146 -11.41 -4.92 -11.00
CA ARG A 146 -10.28 -4.24 -10.33
C ARG A 146 -8.99 -5.05 -10.45
N THR A 147 -7.87 -4.37 -10.65
CA THR A 147 -6.55 -4.99 -10.72
C THR A 147 -5.51 -4.06 -10.12
N THR A 148 -4.80 -4.57 -9.12
CA THR A 148 -3.68 -3.88 -8.48
C THR A 148 -2.47 -4.79 -8.56
N LEU A 149 -1.40 -4.32 -9.18
CA LEU A 149 -0.11 -4.99 -9.25
C LEU A 149 0.94 -4.06 -8.62
N GLY A 150 1.85 -4.61 -7.84
CA GLY A 150 2.92 -3.90 -7.18
C GLY A 150 4.21 -4.69 -7.28
N ALA A 151 5.31 -4.01 -7.56
CA ALA A 151 6.65 -4.57 -7.51
C ALA A 151 7.56 -3.58 -6.76
N ARG A 152 8.40 -4.11 -5.88
CA ARG A 152 9.42 -3.35 -5.15
C ARG A 152 10.76 -4.02 -5.31
N TYR A 153 11.80 -3.21 -5.47
CA TYR A 153 13.19 -3.61 -5.48
C TYR A 153 13.98 -2.73 -4.50
N SER A 154 14.50 -3.34 -3.44
CA SER A 154 15.23 -2.68 -2.36
C SER A 154 16.51 -3.44 -2.02
N PRO A 155 17.60 -3.31 -2.80
CA PRO A 155 18.84 -4.04 -2.58
C PRO A 155 19.63 -3.61 -1.33
N GLY A 156 19.24 -2.52 -0.67
CA GLY A 156 19.89 -2.04 0.54
C GLY A 156 19.39 -0.67 0.97
N ASP A 157 20.03 -0.08 1.97
CA ASP A 157 19.62 1.20 2.54
C ASP A 157 19.62 2.31 1.47
N TYR A 158 18.57 3.13 1.49
CA TYR A 158 18.39 4.27 0.58
C TYR A 158 18.35 3.90 -0.90
N ARG A 159 18.20 2.62 -1.23
CA ARG A 159 18.06 2.09 -2.59
C ARG A 159 16.72 1.38 -2.68
N THR A 160 15.71 2.08 -3.15
CA THR A 160 14.37 1.53 -3.33
C THR A 160 13.81 2.01 -4.66
N LEU A 161 13.23 1.08 -5.40
CA LEU A 161 12.39 1.32 -6.57
C LEU A 161 11.07 0.61 -6.33
N ALA A 162 9.95 1.31 -6.52
CA ALA A 162 8.61 0.77 -6.38
C ALA A 162 7.79 1.14 -7.60
N LEU A 163 7.11 0.15 -8.18
CA LEU A 163 6.20 0.32 -9.30
C LEU A 163 4.85 -0.27 -8.91
N ALA A 164 3.78 0.49 -9.09
CA ALA A 164 2.42 0.00 -8.90
C ALA A 164 1.56 0.32 -10.12
N TYR A 165 0.74 -0.64 -10.51
CA TYR A 165 -0.27 -0.49 -11.55
C TYR A 165 -1.65 -0.71 -10.91
N ARG A 166 -2.56 0.23 -11.11
CA ARG A 166 -3.93 0.15 -10.60
C ARG A 166 -4.91 0.39 -11.73
N ARG A 167 -5.87 -0.51 -11.87
CA ARG A 167 -6.95 -0.40 -12.84
C ARG A 167 -8.28 -0.62 -12.16
N GLU A 168 -9.20 0.29 -12.38
CA GLU A 168 -10.59 0.17 -11.96
C GLU A 168 -11.50 0.43 -13.16
N ARG A 169 -12.13 -0.65 -13.63
CA ARG A 169 -12.86 -0.67 -14.90
C ARG A 169 -14.10 0.21 -14.84
N ASP A 170 -14.88 0.12 -13.76
CA ASP A 170 -16.17 0.82 -13.66
C ASP A 170 -15.99 2.35 -13.55
N LEU A 171 -14.86 2.79 -13.00
CA LEU A 171 -14.45 4.21 -12.98
C LEU A 171 -13.66 4.63 -14.23
N GLY A 172 -13.31 3.69 -15.11
CA GLY A 172 -12.49 3.94 -16.29
C GLY A 172 -11.06 4.37 -15.99
N THR A 173 -10.54 4.15 -14.77
CA THR A 173 -9.22 4.64 -14.34
C THR A 173 -8.13 3.59 -14.56
N ARG A 174 -6.95 4.05 -15.00
CA ARG A 174 -5.76 3.21 -15.19
C ARG A 174 -4.53 4.00 -14.82
N GLN A 175 -3.96 3.72 -13.66
CA GLN A 175 -2.85 4.49 -13.10
C GLN A 175 -1.58 3.65 -12.99
N VAL A 176 -0.45 4.29 -13.23
CA VAL A 176 0.89 3.77 -12.97
C VAL A 176 1.57 4.71 -11.99
N ASP A 177 2.08 4.16 -10.90
CA ASP A 177 2.80 4.87 -9.86
C ASP A 177 4.23 4.34 -9.77
N LEU A 178 5.21 5.21 -9.98
CA LEU A 178 6.63 4.91 -9.88
C LEU A 178 7.23 5.73 -8.76
N GLY A 179 7.73 5.09 -7.71
CA GLY A 179 8.46 5.72 -6.61
C GLY A 179 9.90 5.25 -6.53
N TRP A 180 10.83 6.13 -6.18
CA TRP A 180 12.21 5.73 -5.94
C TRP A 180 12.92 6.60 -4.90
N GLN A 181 13.95 5.99 -4.31
CA GLN A 181 15.01 6.66 -3.57
C GLN A 181 16.31 5.96 -3.98
N TRP A 182 17.29 6.72 -4.48
CA TRP A 182 18.54 6.14 -4.96
C TRP A 182 19.73 7.07 -4.77
N PRO A 183 20.87 6.58 -4.23
CA PRO A 183 22.10 7.35 -4.17
C PRO A 183 22.69 7.49 -5.58
N LEU A 184 22.98 8.72 -6.00
CA LEU A 184 23.54 9.00 -7.34
C LEU A 184 25.07 8.87 -7.37
N GLY A 185 25.73 9.01 -6.23
CA GLY A 185 27.18 8.98 -6.11
C GLY A 185 27.68 9.82 -4.94
N GLY A 186 28.92 9.59 -4.52
CA GLY A 186 29.56 10.30 -3.41
C GLY A 186 30.84 9.61 -2.98
N ALA A 187 31.70 10.33 -2.26
CA ALA A 187 32.93 9.78 -1.74
C ALA A 187 32.64 8.62 -0.75
N PRO A 188 33.45 7.55 -0.75
CA PRO A 188 33.42 6.58 0.34
C PRO A 188 33.77 7.31 1.64
N SER A 189 32.85 7.32 2.59
CA SER A 189 33.03 7.92 3.91
C SER A 189 32.47 6.99 4.98
N SER A 190 32.97 7.15 6.20
CA SER A 190 32.49 6.41 7.36
C SER A 190 31.00 6.70 7.56
N ARG A 191 30.19 5.64 7.65
CA ARG A 191 28.78 5.76 8.06
C ARG A 191 28.74 6.24 9.51
N VAL A 192 27.80 7.12 9.79
CA VAL A 192 27.43 7.50 11.17
C VAL A 192 26.12 6.80 11.47
N ASP A 193 26.01 6.19 12.66
CA ASP A 193 24.78 5.53 13.08
C ASP A 193 23.60 6.52 13.08
N GLY A 194 22.44 6.08 12.58
CA GLY A 194 21.27 6.94 12.35
C GLY A 194 21.40 7.92 11.18
N GLY A 195 22.45 7.77 10.35
CA GLY A 195 22.73 8.60 9.19
C GLY A 195 22.67 7.87 7.84
N GLY A 196 22.73 8.65 6.75
CA GLY A 196 22.82 8.16 5.37
C GLY A 196 24.05 7.31 5.08
N LEU A 197 24.27 6.97 3.82
CA LEU A 197 25.43 6.21 3.33
C LEU A 197 26.77 6.98 3.40
N GLY A 198 26.90 7.95 4.29
CA GLY A 198 28.08 8.79 4.49
C GLY A 198 27.98 10.20 3.90
N ALA A 199 28.85 11.08 4.39
CA ALA A 199 28.97 12.47 3.96
C ALA A 199 29.49 12.61 2.51
N GLY A 200 29.13 13.71 1.86
CA GLY A 200 29.50 14.05 0.49
C GLY A 200 28.70 13.28 -0.57
N ARG A 201 27.44 12.93 -0.29
CA ARG A 201 26.63 12.05 -1.14
C ARG A 201 25.34 12.70 -1.61
N TRP A 202 25.03 12.48 -2.88
CA TRP A 202 23.77 12.88 -3.49
C TRP A 202 22.76 11.72 -3.50
N TYR A 203 21.51 12.04 -3.21
CA TYR A 203 20.38 11.14 -3.29
C TYR A 203 19.32 11.74 -4.19
N SER A 204 18.81 10.91 -5.08
CA SER A 204 17.61 11.20 -5.86
C SER A 204 16.41 10.57 -5.19
N VAL A 205 15.31 11.30 -5.13
CA VAL A 205 14.05 10.83 -4.59
C VAL A 205 12.93 11.27 -5.50
N GLY A 206 11.92 10.43 -5.69
CA GLY A 206 10.78 10.85 -6.48
C GLY A 206 9.61 9.90 -6.47
N ARG A 207 8.48 10.41 -6.94
CA ARG A 207 7.25 9.69 -7.22
C ARG A 207 6.60 10.28 -8.46
N LEU A 208 6.16 9.44 -9.38
CA LEU A 208 5.40 9.82 -10.57
C LEU A 208 4.15 8.97 -10.62
N ASN A 209 2.97 9.61 -10.56
CA ASN A 209 1.68 8.95 -10.74
C ASN A 209 1.03 9.46 -12.03
N TYR A 210 0.87 8.54 -12.98
CA TYR A 210 0.36 8.82 -14.32
C TYR A 210 -0.94 8.05 -14.57
N ASP A 211 -1.99 8.76 -14.95
CA ASP A 211 -3.24 8.18 -15.44
C ASP A 211 -3.15 7.93 -16.95
N LEU A 212 -3.03 6.65 -17.31
CA LEU A 212 -3.02 6.14 -18.68
C LEU A 212 -4.38 6.31 -19.37
N ALA A 213 -5.48 6.34 -18.62
CA ALA A 213 -6.81 6.50 -19.22
C ALA A 213 -7.01 7.94 -19.69
N GLY A 214 -6.71 8.92 -18.84
CA GLY A 214 -6.77 10.34 -19.17
C GLY A 214 -5.52 10.90 -19.87
N SER A 215 -4.45 10.10 -20.04
CA SER A 215 -3.14 10.53 -20.55
C SER A 215 -2.56 11.73 -19.80
N LYS A 216 -2.63 11.70 -18.45
CA LYS A 216 -2.29 12.84 -17.59
C LYS A 216 -1.39 12.42 -16.43
N LEU A 217 -0.40 13.26 -16.13
CA LEU A 217 0.41 13.15 -14.92
C LEU A 217 -0.36 13.77 -13.74
N VAL A 218 -0.91 12.91 -12.88
CA VAL A 218 -1.79 13.24 -11.75
C VAL A 218 -1.00 13.83 -10.60
N ASP A 219 0.11 13.20 -10.24
CA ASP A 219 1.00 13.65 -9.17
C ASP A 219 2.45 13.39 -9.57
N ALA A 220 3.32 14.33 -9.26
CA ALA A 220 4.75 14.21 -9.48
C ALA A 220 5.51 14.92 -8.37
N VAL A 221 6.39 14.17 -7.71
CA VAL A 221 7.33 14.68 -6.72
C VAL A 221 8.73 14.29 -7.18
N LEU A 222 9.63 15.25 -7.31
CA LEU A 222 11.01 15.04 -7.70
C LEU A 222 11.90 15.78 -6.72
N GLY A 223 12.89 15.11 -6.14
CA GLY A 223 13.77 15.70 -5.16
C GLY A 223 15.22 15.28 -5.34
N LEU A 224 16.10 16.20 -4.95
CA LEU A 224 17.53 15.97 -4.79
C LEU A 224 17.91 16.34 -3.36
N GLU A 225 18.62 15.43 -2.71
CA GLU A 225 19.13 15.61 -1.36
C GLU A 225 20.66 15.48 -1.39
N TYR A 226 21.34 16.36 -0.67
CA TYR A 226 22.78 16.32 -0.48
C TYR A 226 23.10 16.19 1.00
N ASP A 227 23.79 15.12 1.37
CA ASP A 227 24.28 14.88 2.73
C ASP A 227 25.74 15.34 2.83
N ALA A 228 26.00 16.44 3.54
CA ALA A 228 27.34 16.96 3.80
C ALA A 228 27.95 16.44 5.12
N GLY A 229 27.28 15.52 5.83
CA GLY A 229 27.67 15.06 7.15
C GLY A 229 27.03 15.91 8.25
N CYS A 230 27.44 17.18 8.37
CA CYS A 230 26.97 18.12 9.39
C CYS A 230 25.70 18.90 9.00
N TRP A 231 25.36 18.92 7.70
CA TRP A 231 24.11 19.48 7.20
C TRP A 231 23.57 18.66 6.02
N VAL A 232 22.27 18.75 5.80
CA VAL A 232 21.56 18.13 4.67
C VAL A 232 20.78 19.20 3.92
N GLY A 233 21.07 19.33 2.62
CA GLY A 233 20.33 20.21 1.72
C GLY A 233 19.30 19.42 0.91
N ARG A 234 18.08 19.94 0.77
CA ARG A 234 17.01 19.32 -0.03
C ARG A 234 16.37 20.33 -0.95
N VAL A 235 16.17 19.91 -2.20
CA VAL A 235 15.38 20.64 -3.18
C VAL A 235 14.32 19.68 -3.71
N VAL A 236 13.05 20.04 -3.58
CA VAL A 236 11.92 19.20 -4.00
C VAL A 236 10.95 20.00 -4.85
N PHE A 237 10.65 19.47 -6.03
CA PHE A 237 9.63 19.92 -6.94
C PHE A 237 8.40 19.04 -6.77
N SER A 238 7.23 19.64 -6.59
CA SER A 238 5.97 18.91 -6.55
C SER A 238 4.97 19.51 -7.53
N LYS A 239 4.27 18.65 -8.27
CA LYS A 239 3.14 19.01 -9.13
C LYS A 239 1.97 18.10 -8.78
N LEU A 240 0.88 18.69 -8.31
CA LEU A 240 -0.37 17.98 -8.07
C LEU A 240 -1.46 18.50 -9.00
N GLN A 241 -2.06 17.61 -9.79
CA GLN A 241 -3.19 17.94 -10.65
C GLN A 241 -4.45 18.10 -9.78
N THR A 242 -5.05 19.29 -9.78
CA THR A 242 -6.25 19.58 -8.96
C THR A 242 -7.54 19.56 -9.78
N SER A 243 -7.47 19.79 -11.09
CA SER A 243 -8.63 19.69 -12.00
C SER A 243 -8.21 19.26 -13.41
N THR A 244 -9.16 19.12 -14.34
CA THR A 244 -8.90 18.69 -15.72
C THR A 244 -7.90 19.56 -16.49
N GLY A 245 -7.71 20.83 -16.08
CA GLY A 245 -6.77 21.78 -16.69
C GLY A 245 -5.85 22.53 -15.73
N SER A 246 -6.03 22.43 -14.41
CA SER A 246 -5.20 23.13 -13.42
C SER A 246 -4.29 22.18 -12.65
N ALA A 247 -3.06 22.63 -12.39
CA ALA A 247 -2.08 21.92 -11.59
C ALA A 247 -1.39 22.87 -10.62
N ASN A 248 -1.33 22.48 -9.36
CA ASN A 248 -0.55 23.19 -8.35
C ASN A 248 0.90 22.74 -8.46
N LYS A 249 1.80 23.70 -8.69
CA LYS A 249 3.25 23.48 -8.76
C LYS A 249 3.90 24.18 -7.57
N SER A 250 4.81 23.50 -6.90
CA SER A 250 5.57 24.06 -5.78
C SER A 250 7.02 23.61 -5.85
N ILE A 251 7.90 24.49 -5.36
CA ILE A 251 9.32 24.23 -5.19
C ILE A 251 9.64 24.47 -3.71
N MET A 252 10.23 23.48 -3.07
CA MET A 252 10.57 23.48 -1.66
C MET A 252 12.08 23.36 -1.50
N PHE A 253 12.63 24.23 -0.67
CA PHE A 253 14.03 24.20 -0.26
C PHE A 253 14.09 23.99 1.25
N GLN A 254 14.92 23.07 1.68
CA GLN A 254 15.18 22.84 3.10
C GLN A 254 16.67 22.66 3.34
N LEU A 255 17.18 23.33 4.37
CA LEU A 255 18.50 23.11 4.93
C LEU A 255 18.34 22.58 6.36
N GLU A 256 18.89 21.42 6.64
CA GLU A 256 18.87 20.78 7.96
C GLU A 256 20.28 20.76 8.54
N PHE A 257 20.48 21.40 9.69
CA PHE A 257 21.71 21.29 10.46
C PHE A 257 21.58 20.13 11.44
N VAL A 258 22.41 19.12 11.27
CA VAL A 258 22.31 17.87 12.03
C VAL A 258 22.56 18.16 13.51
N GLY A 259 21.60 17.78 14.37
CA GLY A 259 21.68 18.00 15.82
C GLY A 259 21.29 19.41 16.29
N PHE A 260 20.80 20.28 15.41
CA PHE A 260 20.42 21.65 15.80
C PHE A 260 18.99 22.00 15.36
N SER A 261 18.79 22.37 14.09
CA SER A 261 17.49 22.83 13.61
C SER A 261 17.33 22.62 12.11
N ARG A 262 16.06 22.65 11.66
CA ARG A 262 15.67 22.58 10.25
C ARG A 262 15.14 23.96 9.83
N VAL A 263 15.64 24.46 8.71
CA VAL A 263 15.27 25.78 8.16
C VAL A 263 14.68 25.59 6.76
N GLY A 264 13.54 26.25 6.50
CA GLY A 264 12.85 26.23 5.20
C GLY A 264 11.46 25.58 5.25
N ASN A 265 10.82 25.50 4.08
CA ASN A 265 9.57 24.75 3.92
C ASN A 265 9.89 23.26 4.05
N ASN A 266 9.05 22.47 4.73
CA ASN A 266 9.35 21.07 5.08
C ASN A 266 8.91 20.06 3.96
N PRO A 267 9.79 19.65 3.03
CA PRO A 267 9.51 18.61 2.05
C PRO A 267 9.46 17.20 2.64
N LEU A 268 9.97 16.96 3.86
CA LEU A 268 10.05 15.60 4.41
C LEU A 268 8.68 14.97 4.58
N ARG A 269 7.65 15.76 4.92
CA ARG A 269 6.27 15.27 4.99
C ARG A 269 5.80 14.81 3.61
N THR A 270 6.09 15.57 2.57
CA THR A 270 5.76 15.21 1.18
C THR A 270 6.51 13.95 0.75
N LEU A 271 7.82 13.86 1.01
CA LEU A 271 8.62 12.69 0.65
C LEU A 271 8.15 11.43 1.39
N ARG A 272 7.96 11.51 2.71
CA ARG A 272 7.53 10.38 3.54
C ARG A 272 6.14 9.88 3.20
N ASN A 273 5.21 10.77 2.87
CA ASN A 273 3.83 10.40 2.56
C ASN A 273 3.67 9.83 1.14
N ASN A 274 4.57 10.19 0.21
CA ASN A 274 4.42 9.87 -1.20
C ASN A 274 5.37 8.77 -1.68
N ILE A 275 6.57 8.66 -1.12
CA ILE A 275 7.58 7.71 -1.59
C ILE A 275 7.54 6.44 -0.73
N PRO A 276 7.21 5.27 -1.32
CA PRO A 276 7.19 4.01 -0.59
C PRO A 276 8.55 3.68 0.05
N ASN A 277 8.55 3.28 1.32
CA ASN A 277 9.75 2.93 2.09
C ASN A 277 10.85 4.01 2.09
N TYR A 278 10.47 5.29 1.97
CA TYR A 278 11.41 6.39 2.09
C TYR A 278 12.10 6.38 3.45
N ARG A 279 13.43 6.36 3.44
CA ARG A 279 14.25 6.46 4.64
C ARG A 279 14.82 7.85 4.79
N LEU A 280 14.76 8.37 6.02
CA LEU A 280 15.36 9.65 6.36
C LEU A 280 16.89 9.53 6.35
N LEU A 281 17.54 10.55 5.78
CA LEU A 281 19.01 10.64 5.82
C LEU A 281 19.54 10.91 7.24
N ARG A 282 18.69 11.42 8.13
CA ARG A 282 18.94 11.55 9.56
C ARG A 282 17.65 11.23 10.30
N GLU A 283 17.66 10.17 11.09
CA GLU A 283 16.56 9.91 12.02
C GLU A 283 16.70 10.83 13.24
N GLU A 284 15.59 11.35 13.75
CA GLU A 284 15.58 11.96 15.08
C GLU A 284 15.77 10.84 16.09
N VAL A 285 17.03 10.57 16.44
CA VAL A 285 17.35 9.78 17.62
C VAL A 285 17.01 10.66 18.81
N VAL A 286 15.79 10.53 19.33
CA VAL A 286 15.45 11.05 20.65
C VAL A 286 16.28 10.23 21.63
N SER A 287 17.43 10.77 22.02
CA SER A 287 18.21 10.19 23.11
C SER A 287 17.29 10.04 24.31
N PRO A 288 17.13 8.83 24.89
CA PRO A 288 16.29 8.66 26.06
C PRO A 288 16.79 9.63 27.13
N SER A 289 15.88 10.46 27.63
CA SER A 289 16.21 11.38 28.70
C SER A 289 16.65 10.56 29.90
N ARG A 290 17.85 10.84 30.42
CA ARG A 290 18.32 10.26 31.69
C ARG A 290 17.46 10.66 32.91
N PHE A 291 16.41 11.47 32.71
CA PHE A 291 15.51 11.98 33.73
C PHE A 291 14.07 11.46 33.61
N THR A 292 13.74 10.57 32.66
CA THR A 292 12.37 10.04 32.52
C THR A 292 12.02 8.89 33.48
N GLN A 293 12.88 8.59 34.46
CA GLN A 293 12.63 7.60 35.53
C GLN A 293 12.67 8.23 36.94
N TYR A 294 12.16 9.46 37.07
CA TYR A 294 11.75 9.98 38.37
C TYR A 294 10.24 10.22 38.32
N ASP A 295 9.49 9.17 38.63
CA ASP A 295 8.18 9.20 39.31
C ASP A 295 7.79 7.76 39.69
#